data_AF-A0A7S4KZ06-F1
#
_entry.id   AF-A0A7S4KZ06-F1
#
_cell.length_a   1.000
_cell.length_b   1.000
_cell.length_c   1.000
_cell.angle_alpha   90.00
_cell.angle_beta   90.00
_cell.angle_gamma   90.00
#
_symmetry.space_group_name_H-M   'P 1'
#
loop_
_entity.id
_entity.type
_entity.pdbx_description
1 polymer ?
#
loop_
_entity_poly.entity_id
_entity_poly.type
_entity_poly.pdbx_seq_one_letter_code
_entity_poly.pdbx_strand_id
1 'polypeptide(L)'
;EFRKKPLFEFKTGVGQAYQDIFRTRSELLKLEDEFADLSNFARIFEFPELMEPTRALQDQCHSELQQIVQMWHMVDMIEYQVGQWKTTLWNDIDCESMEERAKGLFKQLRSQDKFVKQTDCFVVCEQNVKNFLSTIPLVSDLRHPSMRDRHWKMLMDLTGVKFVIDDAFKLDDLLRLELHKFEDDVGEIVNRAQKE
;
A
#
# COMPACT_ATOMS: atom_id res chain seq x y z
N GLU A 1 -2.22 5.17 -23.69
CA GLU A 1 -1.67 3.82 -23.50
C GLU A 1 -0.71 3.70 -22.31
N PHE A 2 0.35 4.51 -22.19
CA PHE A 2 1.32 4.40 -21.07
C PHE A 2 0.68 4.32 -19.66
N ARG A 3 -0.15 5.30 -19.28
CA ARG A 3 -0.83 5.34 -17.97
C ARG A 3 -1.90 4.27 -17.75
N LYS A 4 -2.26 3.50 -18.79
CA LYS A 4 -3.21 2.37 -18.68
C LYS A 4 -2.49 1.04 -18.40
N LYS A 5 -1.15 1.05 -18.33
CA LYS A 5 -0.37 -0.16 -18.06
C LYS A 5 -0.67 -0.71 -16.65
N PRO A 6 -0.64 -2.04 -16.46
CA PRO A 6 -0.92 -2.67 -15.17
C PRO A 6 0.00 -2.20 -14.03
N LEU A 7 1.21 -1.73 -14.34
CA LEU A 7 2.15 -1.20 -13.35
C LEU A 7 1.63 0.00 -12.52
N PHE A 8 0.50 0.60 -12.88
CA PHE A 8 -0.17 1.63 -12.09
C PHE A 8 -1.29 1.09 -11.17
N GLU A 9 -1.61 -0.20 -11.27
CA GLU A 9 -2.66 -0.88 -10.52
C GLU A 9 -2.07 -1.68 -9.35
N PHE A 10 -2.65 -1.58 -8.15
CA PHE A 10 -2.12 -2.26 -6.96
C PHE A 10 -2.13 -3.78 -7.10
N LYS A 11 -3.18 -4.32 -7.75
CA LYS A 11 -3.37 -5.77 -7.96
C LYS A 11 -2.26 -6.44 -8.77
N THR A 12 -1.42 -5.67 -9.46
CA THR A 12 -0.27 -6.20 -10.21
C THR A 12 0.73 -6.87 -9.27
N GLY A 13 0.87 -6.35 -8.04
CA GLY A 13 1.81 -6.86 -7.06
C GLY A 13 3.28 -6.55 -7.39
N VAL A 14 4.10 -6.52 -6.35
CA VAL A 14 5.50 -6.06 -6.40
C VAL A 14 6.32 -6.80 -7.46
N GLY A 15 6.25 -8.14 -7.48
CA GLY A 15 7.05 -8.96 -8.39
C GLY A 15 6.76 -8.71 -9.87
N GLN A 16 5.48 -8.67 -10.26
CA GLN A 16 5.10 -8.40 -11.65
C GLN A 16 5.32 -6.94 -12.02
N ALA A 17 5.10 -6.01 -11.08
CA ALA A 17 5.31 -4.59 -11.33
C ALA A 17 6.75 -4.29 -11.75
N TYR A 18 7.76 -4.88 -11.10
CA TYR A 18 9.15 -4.71 -11.51
C TYR A 18 9.43 -5.26 -12.92
N GLN A 19 8.82 -6.39 -13.30
CA GLN A 19 8.95 -6.92 -14.66
C GLN A 19 8.32 -5.98 -15.70
N ASP A 20 7.15 -5.43 -15.40
CA ASP A 20 6.43 -4.50 -16.26
C ASP A 20 7.18 -3.17 -16.39
N ILE A 21 7.78 -2.69 -15.31
CA ILE A 21 8.68 -1.52 -15.29
C ILE A 21 9.88 -1.78 -16.20
N PHE A 22 10.54 -2.93 -16.06
CA PHE A 22 11.70 -3.27 -16.89
C PHE A 22 11.32 -3.33 -18.38
N ARG A 23 10.21 -3.99 -18.70
CA ARG A 23 9.69 -4.06 -20.08
C ARG A 23 9.37 -2.66 -20.62
N THR A 24 8.67 -1.86 -19.85
CA THR A 24 8.28 -0.50 -20.26
C THR A 24 9.49 0.41 -20.43
N ARG A 25 10.52 0.26 -19.59
CA ARG A 25 11.80 0.97 -19.75
C ARG A 25 12.49 0.57 -21.05
N SER A 26 12.50 -0.72 -21.39
CA SER A 26 13.07 -1.19 -22.66
C SER A 26 12.29 -0.70 -23.88
N GLU A 27 10.96 -0.61 -23.79
CA GLU A 27 10.12 -0.01 -24.84
C GLU A 27 10.42 1.48 -25.01
N LEU A 28 10.55 2.25 -23.92
CA LEU A 28 10.90 3.67 -23.98
C LEU A 28 12.27 3.88 -24.64
N LEU A 29 13.29 3.09 -24.28
CA LEU A 29 14.62 3.19 -24.91
C LEU A 29 14.57 3.01 -26.44
N LYS A 30 13.76 2.06 -26.93
CA LYS A 30 13.60 1.86 -28.39
C LYS A 30 12.94 3.06 -29.05
N LEU A 31 11.94 3.65 -28.40
CA LEU A 31 11.27 4.86 -28.90
C LEU A 31 12.21 6.08 -28.85
N GLU A 32 13.14 6.14 -27.90
CA GLU A 32 14.18 7.17 -27.86
C GLU A 32 15.15 7.06 -29.04
N ASP A 33 15.57 5.84 -29.40
CA ASP A 33 16.41 5.60 -30.57
C ASP A 33 15.70 6.05 -31.87
N GLU A 34 14.44 5.65 -32.07
CA GLU A 34 13.63 6.07 -33.23
C GLU A 34 13.41 7.60 -33.25
N PHE A 35 13.19 8.21 -32.08
CA PHE A 35 13.04 9.65 -31.95
C PHE A 35 14.33 10.41 -32.29
N ALA A 36 15.51 9.85 -31.98
CA ALA A 36 16.79 10.45 -32.31
C ALA A 36 16.98 10.53 -33.84
N ASP A 37 16.62 9.48 -34.57
CA ASP A 37 16.66 9.46 -36.03
C ASP A 37 15.70 10.49 -36.64
N LEU A 38 14.44 10.50 -36.17
CA LEU A 38 13.43 11.47 -36.60
C LEU A 38 13.82 12.91 -36.28
N SER A 39 14.40 13.14 -35.11
CA SER A 39 14.90 14.46 -34.72
C SER A 39 16.05 14.93 -35.60
N ASN A 40 16.93 14.01 -36.01
CA ASN A 40 17.99 14.35 -36.96
C ASN A 40 17.41 14.73 -38.33
N PHE A 41 16.41 14.01 -38.83
CA PHE A 41 15.71 14.39 -40.07
C PHE A 41 15.03 15.76 -39.94
N ALA A 42 14.26 15.98 -38.88
CA ALA A 42 13.59 17.26 -38.64
C ALA A 42 14.58 18.43 -38.61
N ARG A 43 15.75 18.24 -38.01
CA ARG A 43 16.85 19.21 -38.02
C ARG A 43 17.43 19.45 -39.41
N ILE A 44 17.66 18.39 -40.20
CA ILE A 44 18.18 18.49 -41.58
C ILE A 44 17.21 19.24 -42.50
N PHE A 45 15.90 19.03 -42.31
CA PHE A 45 14.86 19.69 -43.09
C PHE A 45 14.45 21.06 -42.51
N GLU A 46 15.15 21.57 -41.50
CA GLU A 46 14.91 22.90 -40.88
C GLU A 46 13.54 23.04 -40.16
N PHE A 47 13.00 21.94 -39.62
CA PHE A 47 11.78 21.92 -38.80
C PHE A 47 11.95 21.24 -37.41
N PRO A 48 12.98 21.55 -36.62
CA PRO A 48 13.23 20.90 -35.32
C PRO A 48 12.07 21.07 -34.32
N GLU A 49 11.30 22.17 -34.41
CA GLU A 49 10.18 22.49 -33.54
C GLU A 49 9.05 21.46 -33.58
N LEU A 50 8.94 20.67 -34.66
CA LEU A 50 7.97 19.58 -34.76
C LEU A 50 8.25 18.44 -33.77
N MET A 51 9.48 18.36 -33.24
CA MET A 51 9.89 17.31 -32.31
C MET A 51 9.62 17.67 -30.84
N GLU A 52 9.48 18.96 -30.52
CA GLU A 52 9.30 19.45 -29.14
C GLU A 52 8.13 18.82 -28.39
N PRO A 53 6.92 18.63 -28.98
CA PRO A 53 5.82 17.98 -28.28
C PRO A 53 6.13 16.52 -27.92
N THR A 54 6.79 15.80 -28.82
CA THR A 54 7.17 14.40 -28.60
C THR A 54 8.28 14.29 -27.57
N ARG A 55 9.24 15.22 -27.57
CA ARG A 55 10.28 15.33 -26.55
C ARG A 55 9.67 15.52 -25.16
N ALA A 56 8.75 16.47 -25.02
CA ALA A 56 8.05 16.74 -23.77
C ALA A 56 7.28 15.50 -23.27
N LEU A 57 6.64 14.75 -24.16
CA LEU A 57 5.97 13.50 -23.82
C LEU A 57 6.94 12.39 -23.38
N GLN A 58 8.12 12.28 -24.01
CA GLN A 58 9.16 11.35 -23.57
C GLN A 58 9.65 11.72 -22.17
N ASP A 59 10.07 12.97 -21.95
CA ASP A 59 10.55 13.43 -20.64
C ASP A 59 9.49 13.20 -19.55
N GLN A 60 8.20 13.41 -19.88
CA GLN A 60 7.08 13.07 -19.00
C GLN A 60 6.99 11.57 -18.70
N CYS A 61 7.04 10.69 -19.71
CA CYS A 61 6.98 9.24 -19.51
C CYS A 61 8.15 8.73 -18.67
N HIS A 62 9.36 9.27 -18.86
CA HIS A 62 10.51 8.93 -18.03
C HIS A 62 10.31 9.35 -16.58
N SER A 63 9.85 10.58 -16.35
CA SER A 63 9.54 11.06 -15.00
C SER A 63 8.48 10.18 -14.33
N GLU A 64 7.35 9.93 -14.99
CA GLU A 64 6.26 9.11 -14.46
C GLU A 64 6.71 7.66 -14.17
N LEU A 65 7.56 7.09 -15.03
CA LEU A 65 8.14 5.76 -14.81
C LEU A 65 9.08 5.75 -13.59
N GLN A 66 9.86 6.79 -13.36
CA GLN A 66 10.68 6.89 -12.15
C GLN A 66 9.82 7.04 -10.88
N GLN A 67 8.74 7.81 -10.95
CA GLN A 67 7.85 7.98 -9.80
C GLN A 67 7.13 6.68 -9.43
N ILE A 68 6.66 5.90 -10.42
CA ILE A 68 6.00 4.62 -10.13
C ILE A 68 6.97 3.56 -9.63
N VAL A 69 8.25 3.59 -10.04
CA VAL A 69 9.31 2.75 -9.43
C VAL A 69 9.42 3.05 -7.93
N GLN A 70 9.50 4.33 -7.55
CA GLN A 70 9.58 4.73 -6.14
C GLN A 70 8.33 4.30 -5.35
N MET A 71 7.15 4.37 -5.98
CA MET A 71 5.92 3.88 -5.37
C MET A 71 5.98 2.38 -5.10
N TRP A 72 6.43 1.56 -6.05
CA TRP A 72 6.54 0.11 -5.85
C TRP A 72 7.59 -0.27 -4.81
N HIS A 73 8.69 0.50 -4.70
CA HIS A 73 9.63 0.34 -3.59
C HIS A 73 8.95 0.60 -2.24
N MET A 74 8.07 1.62 -2.17
CA MET A 74 7.30 1.92 -0.96
C MET A 74 6.29 0.81 -0.64
N VAL A 75 5.60 0.26 -1.65
CA VAL A 75 4.69 -0.89 -1.46
C VAL A 75 5.45 -2.09 -0.90
N ASP A 76 6.57 -2.46 -1.52
CA ASP A 76 7.40 -3.59 -1.09
C ASP A 76 7.86 -3.44 0.37
N MET A 77 8.33 -2.25 0.75
CA MET A 77 8.71 -1.94 2.13
C MET A 77 7.54 -2.09 3.11
N ILE A 78 6.35 -1.58 2.76
CA ILE A 78 5.15 -1.69 3.60
C ILE A 78 4.73 -3.16 3.72
N GLU A 79 4.66 -3.89 2.60
CA GLU A 79 4.28 -5.31 2.59
C GLU A 79 5.25 -6.17 3.40
N TYR A 80 6.55 -5.91 3.29
CA TYR A 80 7.58 -6.57 4.09
C TYR A 80 7.40 -6.29 5.58
N GLN A 81 7.19 -5.02 5.96
CA GLN A 81 7.02 -4.64 7.36
C GLN A 81 5.73 -5.23 7.96
N VAL A 82 4.61 -5.10 7.25
CA VAL A 82 3.32 -5.67 7.67
C VAL A 82 3.39 -7.20 7.68
N GLY A 83 4.09 -7.80 6.73
CA GLY A 83 4.35 -9.25 6.68
C GLY A 83 5.07 -9.75 7.94
N GLN A 84 6.06 -9.02 8.44
CA GLN A 84 6.71 -9.34 9.70
C GLN A 84 5.75 -9.24 10.89
N TRP A 85 4.98 -8.14 10.99
CA TRP A 85 4.02 -7.96 12.09
C TRP A 85 2.93 -9.03 12.10
N LYS A 86 2.47 -9.48 10.93
CA LYS A 86 1.50 -10.57 10.79
C LYS A 86 1.96 -11.88 11.42
N THR A 87 3.27 -12.10 11.53
CA THR A 87 3.83 -13.30 12.16
C THR A 87 3.94 -13.20 13.69
N THR A 88 3.77 -12.01 14.26
CA THR A 88 3.86 -11.76 15.70
C THR A 88 2.70 -12.42 16.45
N LEU A 89 3.01 -13.18 17.49
CA LEU A 89 2.04 -13.81 18.38
C LEU A 89 1.32 -12.76 19.22
N TRP A 90 0.06 -13.02 19.58
CA TRP A 90 -0.80 -12.14 20.37
C TRP A 90 -0.13 -11.55 21.62
N ASN A 91 0.58 -12.40 22.36
CA ASN A 91 1.24 -12.01 23.60
C ASN A 91 2.43 -11.06 23.36
N ASP A 92 3.06 -11.14 22.18
CA ASP A 92 4.25 -10.39 21.80
C ASP A 92 3.94 -9.14 20.97
N ILE A 93 2.66 -8.85 20.70
CA ILE A 93 2.25 -7.65 19.96
C ILE A 93 2.63 -6.41 20.77
N ASP A 94 3.41 -5.53 20.16
CA ASP A 94 3.71 -4.20 20.66
C ASP A 94 2.95 -3.16 19.82
N CYS A 95 1.75 -2.78 20.28
CA CYS A 95 0.88 -1.85 19.57
C CYS A 95 1.53 -0.47 19.40
N GLU A 96 2.26 0.01 20.41
CA GLU A 96 2.88 1.34 20.39
C GLU A 96 3.98 1.41 19.32
N SER A 97 4.90 0.43 19.30
CA SER A 97 5.97 0.38 18.30
C SER A 97 5.42 0.16 16.88
N MET A 98 4.40 -0.69 16.73
CA MET A 98 3.76 -0.92 15.43
C MET A 98 3.06 0.35 14.92
N GLU A 99 2.34 1.07 15.78
CA GLU A 99 1.65 2.32 15.42
C GLU A 99 2.64 3.42 15.02
N GLU A 100 3.72 3.60 15.78
CA GLU A 100 4.76 4.60 15.48
C GLU A 100 5.38 4.32 14.09
N ARG A 101 5.77 3.08 13.84
CA ARG A 101 6.35 2.67 12.55
C ARG A 101 5.35 2.81 11.41
N ALA A 102 4.09 2.43 11.61
CA ALA A 102 3.04 2.57 10.61
C ALA A 102 2.76 4.05 10.29
N LYS A 103 2.76 4.94 11.28
CA LYS A 103 2.69 6.41 11.08
C LYS A 103 3.87 6.92 10.27
N GLY A 104 5.07 6.41 10.54
CA GLY A 104 6.28 6.71 9.78
C GLY A 104 6.17 6.30 8.30
N LEU A 105 5.71 5.08 8.03
CA LEU A 105 5.44 4.59 6.67
C LEU A 105 4.35 5.44 5.98
N PHE A 106 3.26 5.74 6.68
CA PHE A 106 2.18 6.57 6.16
C PHE A 106 2.66 7.96 5.76
N LYS A 107 3.52 8.59 6.58
CA LYS A 107 4.11 9.89 6.27
C LYS A 107 4.96 9.85 5.00
N GLN A 108 5.81 8.82 4.86
CA GLN A 108 6.64 8.63 3.66
C GLN A 108 5.77 8.38 2.42
N LEU A 109 4.74 7.55 2.55
CA LEU A 109 3.76 7.32 1.49
C LEU A 109 3.10 8.63 1.06
N ARG A 110 2.64 9.46 2.00
CA ARG A 110 2.03 10.76 1.71
C ARG A 110 3.00 11.78 1.11
N SER A 111 4.32 11.56 1.17
CA SER A 111 5.31 12.43 0.50
C SER A 111 5.55 12.10 -0.97
N GLN A 112 4.96 11.02 -1.51
CA GLN A 112 5.09 10.64 -2.92
C GLN A 112 4.59 11.74 -3.87
N ASP A 113 5.05 11.68 -5.12
CA ASP A 113 4.73 12.67 -6.15
C ASP A 113 3.22 12.77 -6.44
N LYS A 114 2.77 13.95 -6.88
CA LYS A 114 1.36 14.23 -7.17
C LYS A 114 0.79 13.33 -8.26
N PHE A 115 1.60 12.92 -9.23
CA PHE A 115 1.20 11.97 -10.26
C PHE A 115 0.90 10.59 -9.65
N VAL A 116 1.83 10.05 -8.86
CA VAL A 116 1.66 8.73 -8.20
C VAL A 116 0.43 8.71 -7.31
N LYS A 117 0.13 9.80 -6.62
CA LYS A 117 -1.06 9.93 -5.77
C LYS A 117 -2.40 9.73 -6.48
N GLN A 118 -2.42 9.84 -7.80
CA GLN A 118 -3.62 9.62 -8.62
C GLN A 118 -3.71 8.19 -9.17
N THR A 119 -2.69 7.36 -8.93
CA THR A 119 -2.66 5.97 -9.38
C THR A 119 -3.41 5.07 -8.41
N ASP A 120 -4.01 4.00 -8.94
CA ASP A 120 -4.69 2.98 -8.14
C ASP A 120 -3.73 2.33 -7.12
N CYS A 121 -2.49 2.06 -7.53
CA CYS A 121 -1.42 1.56 -6.65
C CYS A 121 -1.26 2.39 -5.37
N PHE A 122 -1.22 3.71 -5.50
CA PHE A 122 -1.16 4.60 -4.34
C PHE A 122 -2.42 4.56 -3.50
N VAL A 123 -3.60 4.71 -4.13
CA VAL A 123 -4.87 4.83 -3.42
C VAL A 123 -5.14 3.59 -2.56
N VAL A 124 -4.93 2.40 -3.12
CA VAL A 124 -5.14 1.14 -2.41
C VAL A 124 -4.10 0.96 -1.31
N CYS A 125 -2.82 1.22 -1.58
CA CYS A 125 -1.76 1.13 -0.58
C CYS A 125 -2.02 2.09 0.60
N GLU A 126 -2.43 3.33 0.31
CA GLU A 126 -2.76 4.31 1.33
C GLU A 126 -3.93 3.85 2.20
N GLN A 127 -4.97 3.29 1.59
CA GLN A 127 -6.11 2.76 2.32
C GLN A 127 -5.71 1.59 3.22
N ASN A 128 -4.85 0.69 2.75
CA ASN A 128 -4.35 -0.43 3.55
C ASN A 128 -3.58 0.04 4.79
N VAL A 129 -2.70 1.04 4.64
CA VAL A 129 -1.97 1.61 5.79
C VAL A 129 -2.92 2.34 6.75
N LYS A 130 -3.93 3.07 6.25
CA LYS A 130 -4.95 3.70 7.09
C LYS A 130 -5.76 2.67 7.89
N ASN A 131 -6.23 1.62 7.22
CA ASN A 131 -6.97 0.54 7.87
C ASN A 131 -6.14 -0.13 8.97
N PHE A 132 -4.85 -0.33 8.73
CA PHE A 132 -3.92 -0.84 9.73
C PHE A 132 -3.80 0.11 10.93
N LEU A 133 -3.62 1.42 10.68
CA LEU A 133 -3.55 2.45 11.73
C LEU A 133 -4.83 2.57 12.56
N SER A 134 -6.00 2.36 11.96
CA SER A 134 -7.28 2.30 12.71
C SER A 134 -7.45 0.99 13.49
N THR A 135 -6.85 -0.11 13.00
CA THR A 135 -6.97 -1.42 13.65
C THR A 135 -6.08 -1.55 14.89
N ILE A 136 -4.87 -0.97 14.89
CA ILE A 136 -3.91 -1.14 16.00
C ILE A 136 -4.42 -0.64 17.36
N PRO A 137 -5.07 0.53 17.49
CA PRO A 137 -5.68 0.96 18.75
C PRO A 137 -6.73 -0.03 19.26
N LEU A 138 -7.58 -0.56 18.37
CA LEU A 138 -8.59 -1.57 18.73
C LEU A 138 -7.94 -2.86 19.22
N VAL A 139 -6.81 -3.26 18.64
CA VAL A 139 -6.02 -4.40 19.12
C VAL A 139 -5.50 -4.14 20.53
N SER A 140 -5.04 -2.91 20.83
CA SER A 140 -4.61 -2.54 22.18
C SER A 140 -5.77 -2.65 23.19
N ASP A 141 -6.95 -2.16 22.82
CA ASP A 141 -8.15 -2.20 23.67
C ASP A 141 -8.62 -3.64 23.95
N LEU A 142 -8.59 -4.50 22.93
CA LEU A 142 -8.92 -5.92 23.05
C LEU A 142 -7.93 -6.72 23.91
N ARG A 143 -6.74 -6.18 24.20
CA ARG A 143 -5.79 -6.81 25.14
C ARG A 143 -6.11 -6.55 26.61
N HIS A 144 -7.14 -5.75 26.91
CA HIS A 144 -7.50 -5.45 28.29
C HIS A 144 -7.80 -6.74 29.09
N PRO A 145 -7.29 -6.89 30.32
CA PRO A 145 -7.44 -8.11 31.12
C PRO A 145 -8.88 -8.42 31.54
N SER A 146 -9.83 -7.51 31.34
CA SER A 146 -11.27 -7.78 31.55
C SER A 146 -11.93 -8.52 30.39
N MET A 147 -11.23 -8.72 29.27
CA MET A 147 -11.74 -9.52 28.16
C MET A 147 -11.91 -10.99 28.56
N ARG A 148 -13.04 -11.59 28.17
CA ARG A 148 -13.48 -12.95 28.53
C ARG A 148 -14.15 -13.59 27.32
N ASP A 149 -14.33 -14.91 27.36
CA ASP A 149 -14.90 -15.70 26.25
C ASP A 149 -16.21 -15.14 25.69
N ARG A 150 -17.07 -14.56 26.55
CA ARG A 150 -18.32 -13.91 26.11
C ARG A 150 -18.07 -12.71 25.19
N HIS A 151 -17.05 -11.89 25.47
CA HIS A 151 -16.68 -10.72 24.68
C HIS A 151 -16.06 -11.13 23.34
N TRP A 152 -15.19 -12.15 23.38
CA TRP A 152 -14.62 -12.74 22.17
C TRP A 152 -15.70 -13.35 21.28
N LYS A 153 -16.73 -13.98 21.88
CA LYS A 153 -17.89 -14.48 21.14
C LYS A 153 -18.70 -13.36 20.50
N MET A 154 -18.96 -12.27 21.22
CA MET A 154 -19.61 -11.08 20.63
C MET A 154 -18.82 -10.53 19.45
N LEU A 155 -17.48 -10.48 19.55
CA LEU A 155 -16.61 -10.03 18.47
C LEU A 155 -16.68 -10.97 17.24
N MET A 156 -16.69 -12.29 17.47
CA MET A 156 -16.87 -13.29 16.40
C MET A 156 -18.23 -13.16 15.72
N ASP A 157 -19.30 -12.95 16.49
CA ASP A 157 -20.66 -12.79 15.97
C ASP A 157 -20.79 -11.48 15.16
N LEU A 158 -20.15 -10.40 15.60
CA LEU A 158 -20.12 -9.11 14.92
C LEU A 158 -19.35 -9.15 13.59
N THR A 159 -18.16 -9.73 13.61
CA THR A 159 -17.26 -9.77 12.43
C THR A 159 -17.60 -10.91 11.47
N GLY A 160 -18.36 -11.92 11.93
CA GLY A 160 -18.66 -13.13 11.18
C GLY A 160 -17.47 -14.09 11.04
N VAL A 161 -16.34 -13.80 11.68
CA VAL A 161 -15.11 -14.60 11.61
C VAL A 161 -14.92 -15.35 12.92
N LYS A 162 -14.73 -16.67 12.82
CA LYS A 162 -14.46 -17.52 13.99
C LYS A 162 -12.96 -17.67 14.20
N PHE A 163 -12.53 -17.55 15.46
CA PHE A 163 -11.15 -17.75 15.87
C PHE A 163 -11.07 -18.31 17.29
N VAL A 164 -9.89 -18.77 17.68
CA VAL A 164 -9.58 -19.21 19.03
C VAL A 164 -8.34 -18.45 19.47
N ILE A 165 -8.38 -17.86 20.67
CA ILE A 165 -7.19 -17.24 21.26
C ILE A 165 -6.43 -18.32 22.01
N ASP A 166 -5.39 -18.82 21.37
CA ASP A 166 -4.43 -19.76 21.94
C ASP A 166 -2.99 -19.20 21.79
N ASP A 167 -2.00 -19.98 22.22
CA ASP A 167 -0.58 -19.59 22.12
C ASP A 167 -0.08 -19.43 20.68
N ALA A 168 -0.84 -19.91 19.68
CA ALA A 168 -0.51 -19.77 18.26
C ALA A 168 -1.24 -18.59 17.59
N PHE A 169 -2.15 -17.92 18.30
CA PHE A 169 -2.92 -16.78 17.79
C PHE A 169 -1.99 -15.60 17.44
N LYS A 170 -2.11 -15.07 16.22
CA LYS A 170 -1.21 -14.04 15.67
C LYS A 170 -1.95 -12.77 15.31
N LEU A 171 -1.18 -11.70 15.08
CA LEU A 171 -1.72 -10.46 14.52
C LEU A 171 -2.44 -10.71 13.18
N ASP A 172 -1.97 -11.63 12.33
CA ASP A 172 -2.66 -11.95 11.07
C ASP A 172 -4.11 -12.40 11.29
N ASP A 173 -4.37 -13.20 12.34
CA ASP A 173 -5.71 -13.68 12.66
C ASP A 173 -6.64 -12.53 13.09
N LEU A 174 -6.10 -11.53 13.79
CA LEU A 174 -6.84 -10.30 14.13
C LEU A 174 -7.10 -9.41 12.92
N LEU A 175 -6.14 -9.27 12.03
CA LEU A 175 -6.32 -8.44 10.84
C LEU A 175 -7.42 -8.99 9.92
N ARG A 176 -7.67 -10.31 9.94
CA ARG A 176 -8.80 -10.94 9.23
C ARG A 176 -10.17 -10.55 9.78
N LEU A 177 -10.25 -10.05 11.02
CA LEU A 177 -11.49 -9.53 11.60
C LEU A 177 -11.87 -8.17 11.00
N GLU A 178 -10.94 -7.51 10.31
CA GLU A 178 -11.14 -6.19 9.70
C GLU A 178 -11.72 -5.18 10.70
N LEU A 179 -11.18 -5.13 11.93
CA LEU A 179 -11.73 -4.36 13.05
C LEU A 179 -11.98 -2.87 12.72
N HIS A 180 -11.20 -2.28 11.81
CA HIS A 180 -11.40 -0.94 11.28
C HIS A 180 -12.77 -0.69 10.63
N LYS A 181 -13.53 -1.74 10.27
CA LYS A 181 -14.91 -1.63 9.77
C LYS A 181 -15.96 -1.59 10.89
N PHE A 182 -15.56 -1.91 12.11
CA PHE A 182 -16.44 -2.09 13.27
C PHE A 182 -15.93 -1.30 14.50
N GLU A 183 -15.25 -0.18 14.27
CA GLU A 183 -14.52 0.58 15.31
C GLU A 183 -15.40 0.92 16.53
N ASP A 184 -16.60 1.45 16.29
CA ASP A 184 -17.55 1.82 17.34
C ASP A 184 -18.06 0.61 18.13
N ASP A 185 -18.42 -0.47 17.42
CA ASP A 185 -18.96 -1.70 18.03
C ASP A 185 -17.90 -2.43 18.87
N VAL A 186 -16.65 -2.48 18.37
CA VAL A 186 -15.51 -3.05 19.11
C VAL A 186 -15.24 -2.24 20.37
N GLY A 187 -15.27 -0.91 20.26
CA GLY A 187 -15.16 0.00 21.40
C GLY A 187 -16.26 -0.26 22.44
N GLU A 188 -17.49 -0.51 22.02
CA GLU A 188 -18.58 -0.85 22.95
C GLU A 188 -18.35 -2.19 23.66
N ILE A 189 -17.88 -3.22 22.94
CA ILE A 189 -17.55 -4.54 23.53
C ILE A 189 -16.48 -4.38 24.62
N VAL A 190 -15.40 -3.64 24.34
CA VAL A 190 -14.32 -3.42 25.32
C VAL A 190 -14.84 -2.62 26.52
N ASN A 191 -15.65 -1.57 26.29
CA ASN A 191 -16.25 -0.79 27.37
C ASN A 191 -17.18 -1.63 28.26
N ARG A 192 -17.96 -2.56 27.68
CA ARG A 192 -18.77 -3.51 28.45
C ARG A 192 -17.87 -4.42 29.28
N ALA A 193 -16.81 -4.95 28.68
CA ALA A 193 -15.85 -5.80 29.39
C ALA A 193 -15.19 -5.08 30.59
N GLN A 194 -14.85 -3.79 30.47
CA GLN A 194 -14.23 -3.03 31.55
C GLN A 194 -15.17 -2.68 32.71
N LYS A 195 -16.48 -2.62 32.46
CA LYS A 195 -17.51 -2.30 33.47
C LYS A 195 -18.00 -3.51 34.26
N GLU A 196 -17.67 -4.72 33.81
CA GLU A 196 -17.99 -6.00 34.47
C GLU A 196 -16.90 -6.45 35.44
#